data_AF-A0A0V8TAJ1-F1
#
_entry.id   AF-A0A0V8TAJ1-F1
#
_cell.length_a   1.000
_cell.length_b   1.000
_cell.length_c   1.000
_cell.angle_alpha   90.00
_cell.angle_beta   90.00
_cell.angle_gamma   90.00
#
_symmetry.space_group_name_H-M   'P 1'
#
loop_
_entity.id
_entity.type
_entity.pdbx_description
1 polymer ?
#
loop_
_entity_poly.entity_id
_entity_poly.type
_entity_poly.pdbx_seq_one_letter_code
_entity_poly.pdbx_strand_id
1 'polypeptide(L)'
;MSDDEQKQSMVAKIVGAGVALAAAWVVQKVIDQAWEKTKGHKPPQADSTAEDVKFSEVALAAVITGAAVALSRVLATRGTAKFAGRISR
;
A
#
# COMPACT_ATOMS: atom_id res chain seq x y z
N MET A 1 27.21 -20.79 -2.70
CA MET A 1 26.61 -19.44 -2.72
C MET A 1 27.73 -18.49 -2.37
N SER A 2 28.19 -17.69 -3.31
CA SER A 2 29.37 -16.84 -3.13
C SER A 2 29.02 -15.60 -2.30
N ASP A 3 29.96 -15.07 -1.52
CA ASP A 3 29.75 -13.91 -0.62
C ASP A 3 29.17 -12.67 -1.33
N ASP A 4 29.44 -12.53 -2.63
CA ASP A 4 28.90 -11.47 -3.48
C ASP A 4 27.39 -11.58 -3.72
N GLU A 5 26.83 -12.79 -3.87
CA GLU A 5 25.38 -12.99 -3.99
C GLU A 5 24.65 -12.60 -2.70
N GLN A 6 25.26 -12.87 -1.54
CA GLN A 6 24.67 -12.48 -0.26
C GLN A 6 24.65 -10.97 -0.08
N LYS A 7 25.74 -10.27 -0.43
CA LYS A 7 25.79 -8.80 -0.40
C LYS A 7 24.76 -8.19 -1.35
N GLN A 8 24.65 -8.69 -2.57
CA GLN A 8 23.63 -8.21 -3.53
C GLN A 8 22.21 -8.47 -3.03
N SER A 9 21.94 -9.66 -2.47
CA SER A 9 20.64 -9.98 -1.86
C SER A 9 20.31 -9.03 -0.71
N MET A 10 21.29 -8.71 0.14
CA MET A 10 21.08 -7.81 1.28
C MET A 10 20.85 -6.36 0.85
N VAL A 11 21.61 -5.86 -0.14
CA VAL A 11 21.38 -4.55 -0.73
C VAL A 11 19.98 -4.48 -1.35
N ALA A 12 19.59 -5.48 -2.13
CA ALA A 12 18.27 -5.54 -2.74
C ALA A 12 17.14 -5.56 -1.70
N LYS A 13 17.31 -6.28 -0.59
CA LYS A 13 16.35 -6.30 0.52
C LYS A 13 16.23 -4.94 1.21
N ILE A 14 17.34 -4.27 1.48
CA ILE A 14 17.34 -2.94 2.13
C ILE A 14 16.67 -1.92 1.21
N VAL A 15 17.03 -1.91 -0.07
CA VAL A 15 16.42 -1.01 -1.06
C VAL A 15 14.94 -1.32 -1.21
N GLY A 16 14.56 -2.59 -1.34
CA GLY A 16 13.16 -3.01 -1.43
C GLY A 16 12.34 -2.60 -0.21
N ALA A 17 12.89 -2.77 0.99
CA ALA A 17 12.25 -2.32 2.23
C ALA A 17 12.10 -0.80 2.27
N GLY A 18 13.14 -0.05 1.90
CA GLY A 18 13.10 1.42 1.82
C GLY A 18 12.04 1.93 0.85
N VAL A 19 11.94 1.31 -0.33
CA VAL A 19 10.91 1.65 -1.33
C VAL A 19 9.51 1.32 -0.80
N ALA A 20 9.32 0.18 -0.13
CA ALA A 20 8.03 -0.18 0.44
C ALA A 20 7.58 0.82 1.52
N LEU A 21 8.49 1.27 2.39
CA LEU A 21 8.21 2.29 3.41
C LEU A 21 7.87 3.64 2.77
N ALA A 22 8.63 4.06 1.76
CA ALA A 22 8.35 5.30 1.04
C ALA A 22 6.98 5.25 0.35
N ALA A 23 6.64 4.13 -0.30
CA ALA A 23 5.34 3.94 -0.92
C ALA A 23 4.20 3.98 0.11
N ALA A 24 4.36 3.31 1.26
CA ALA A 24 3.39 3.35 2.35
C ALA A 24 3.14 4.78 2.84
N TRP A 25 4.21 5.57 3.00
CA TRP A 25 4.11 6.97 3.42
C TRP A 25 3.36 7.84 2.39
N VAL A 26 3.64 7.66 1.10
CA VAL A 26 2.92 8.37 0.03
C VAL A 26 1.44 7.99 0.02
N VAL A 27 1.12 6.69 0.13
CA VAL A 27 -0.27 6.22 0.20
C VAL A 27 -1.00 6.84 1.39
N GLN A 28 -0.39 6.85 2.58
CA GLN A 28 -0.97 7.51 3.75
C GLN A 28 -1.24 9.00 3.50
N LYS A 29 -0.29 9.72 2.88
CA LYS A 29 -0.49 11.13 2.53
C LYS A 29 -1.62 11.36 1.54
N VAL A 30 -1.75 10.50 0.53
CA VAL A 30 -2.84 10.59 -0.45
C VAL A 30 -4.18 10.32 0.21
N ILE A 31 -4.26 9.31 1.09
CA ILE A 31 -5.49 9.01 1.84
C ILE A 31 -5.86 10.17 2.75
N ASP A 32 -4.91 10.70 3.53
CA ASP A 32 -5.13 11.87 4.40
C ASP A 32 -5.69 13.06 3.62
N GLN A 33 -5.07 13.41 2.48
CA GLN A 33 -5.52 14.54 1.66
C GLN A 33 -6.87 14.30 0.98
N ALA A 34 -7.11 13.08 0.50
CA ALA A 34 -8.40 12.72 -0.09
C ALA A 34 -9.52 12.83 0.95
N TRP A 35 -9.25 12.43 2.19
CA TRP A 35 -10.21 12.54 3.29
C TRP A 35 -10.42 13.97 3.73
N GLU A 36 -9.36 14.74 3.90
CA GLU A 36 -9.44 16.15 4.28
C GLU A 36 -10.23 16.95 3.23
N LYS A 37 -10.04 16.68 1.94
CA LYS A 37 -10.83 17.32 0.87
C LYS A 37 -12.31 16.91 0.83
N THR A 38 -12.62 15.66 1.14
CA THR A 38 -13.99 15.14 0.98
C THR A 38 -14.83 15.28 2.25
N LYS A 39 -14.19 15.19 3.43
CA LYS A 39 -14.84 15.17 4.74
C LYS A 39 -14.47 16.36 5.63
N GLY A 40 -13.40 17.09 5.30
CA GLY A 40 -12.94 18.24 6.10
C GLY A 40 -12.18 17.88 7.38
N HIS A 41 -11.93 16.58 7.61
CA HIS A 41 -11.22 16.07 8.78
C HIS A 41 -10.45 14.78 8.43
N LYS A 42 -9.51 14.38 9.30
CA LYS A 42 -8.68 13.18 9.10
C LYS A 42 -9.53 11.90 9.05
N PRO A 43 -9.05 10.85 8.35
CA PRO A 43 -9.77 9.58 8.27
C PRO A 43 -9.98 9.00 9.67
N PRO A 44 -11.21 8.57 10.02
CA PRO A 44 -11.43 7.84 11.25
C PRO A 44 -10.67 6.51 11.17
N GLN A 45 -9.88 6.19 12.20
CA GLN A 45 -9.24 4.89 12.28
C GLN A 45 -10.31 3.84 12.61
N ALA A 46 -10.20 2.64 12.06
CA ALA A 46 -11.14 1.56 12.31
C ALA A 46 -11.29 1.23 13.80
N ASP A 47 -10.26 1.53 14.60
CA ASP A 47 -10.21 1.29 16.05
C ASP A 47 -10.61 2.53 16.88
N SER A 48 -11.09 3.60 16.24
CA SER A 48 -11.52 4.81 16.94
C SER A 48 -12.89 4.59 17.60
N THR A 49 -12.90 4.39 18.92
CA THR A 49 -14.11 4.39 19.78
C THR A 49 -14.67 5.81 20.01
N ALA A 50 -14.34 6.77 19.15
CA ALA A 50 -14.90 8.11 19.26
C ALA A 50 -16.36 8.05 18.82
N GLU A 51 -17.27 8.48 19.71
CA GLU A 51 -18.74 8.44 19.51
C GLU A 51 -19.20 9.18 18.24
N ASP A 52 -18.38 10.07 17.69
CA ASP A 52 -18.69 10.88 16.51
C ASP A 52 -18.40 10.19 15.16
N VAL A 53 -17.83 8.97 15.16
CA VAL A 53 -17.52 8.26 13.91
C VAL A 53 -18.78 7.58 13.36
N LYS A 54 -19.33 8.11 12.26
CA LYS A 54 -20.51 7.55 11.61
C LYS A 54 -20.17 6.20 10.96
N PHE A 55 -21.00 5.18 11.20
CA PHE A 55 -20.85 3.86 10.57
C PHE A 55 -20.72 3.92 9.04
N SER A 56 -21.45 4.84 8.39
CA SER A 56 -21.35 5.06 6.94
C SER A 56 -19.96 5.52 6.48
N GLU A 57 -19.22 6.24 7.31
CA GLU A 57 -17.85 6.65 7.01
C GLU A 57 -16.87 5.49 7.11
N VAL A 58 -17.02 4.66 8.15
CA VAL A 58 -16.24 3.44 8.31
C VAL A 58 -16.50 2.48 7.15
N ALA A 59 -17.77 2.31 6.76
CA ALA A 59 -18.15 1.49 5.62
C ALA A 59 -17.53 2.00 4.30
N LEU A 60 -17.55 3.32 4.08
CA LEU A 60 -16.92 3.92 2.90
C LEU A 60 -15.39 3.71 2.90
N ALA A 61 -14.75 3.89 4.06
CA ALA A 61 -13.32 3.63 4.23
C ALA A 61 -12.96 2.16 3.98
N ALA A 62 -13.77 1.24 4.48
CA ALA A 62 -13.60 -0.19 4.27
C ALA A 62 -13.72 -0.56 2.78
N VAL A 63 -14.68 0.02 2.06
CA VAL A 63 -14.84 -0.20 0.61
C VAL A 63 -13.63 0.33 -0.16
N ILE A 64 -13.17 1.54 0.12
CA ILE A 64 -12.00 2.14 -0.54
C ILE A 64 -10.75 1.30 -0.27
N THR A 65 -10.55 0.89 0.98
CA THR A 65 -9.40 0.05 1.38
C THR A 65 -9.47 -1.32 0.72
N GLY A 66 -10.63 -1.97 0.74
CA GLY A 66 -10.86 -3.26 0.09
C GLY A 66 -10.60 -3.20 -1.42
N ALA A 67 -11.07 -2.13 -2.08
CA ALA A 67 -10.81 -1.89 -3.50
C ALA A 67 -9.31 -1.68 -3.78
N ALA A 68 -8.62 -0.88 -2.96
CA ALA A 68 -7.18 -0.65 -3.10
C ALA A 68 -6.35 -1.93 -2.92
N VAL A 69 -6.72 -2.79 -1.95
CA VAL A 69 -6.07 -4.09 -1.73
C VAL A 69 -6.30 -5.02 -2.92
N ALA A 70 -7.54 -5.11 -3.42
CA ALA A 70 -7.87 -5.92 -4.58
C ALA A 70 -7.08 -5.48 -5.83
N LEU A 71 -7.04 -4.17 -6.09
CA LEU A 71 -6.26 -3.60 -7.20
C LEU A 71 -4.77 -3.89 -7.05
N SER A 72 -4.21 -3.71 -5.85
CA SER A 72 -2.82 -4.02 -5.55
C SER A 72 -2.50 -5.49 -5.83
N ARG A 73 -3.41 -6.41 -5.48
CA ARG A 73 -3.25 -7.85 -5.74
C ARG A 73 -3.26 -8.16 -7.24
N VAL A 74 -4.14 -7.53 -8.01
CA VAL A 74 -4.21 -7.66 -9.48
C VAL A 74 -2.93 -7.10 -10.11
N LEU A 75 -2.46 -5.94 -9.67
CA LEU A 75 -1.23 -5.32 -10.15
C LEU A 75 0.00 -6.16 -9.82
N ALA A 76 0.07 -6.74 -8.62
CA ALA A 76 1.15 -7.64 -8.23
C ALA A 76 1.15 -8.90 -9.10
N THR A 77 0.01 -9.57 -9.25
CA THR A 77 -0.08 -10.78 -10.09
C THR A 77 0.21 -10.49 -11.57
N ARG A 78 -0.35 -9.42 -12.14
CA ARG A 78 -0.07 -9.02 -13.53
C ARG A 78 1.34 -8.49 -13.73
N GLY A 79 1.88 -7.74 -12.77
CA GLY A 79 3.23 -7.21 -12.78
C GLY A 79 4.26 -8.33 -12.75
N THR A 80 4.09 -9.29 -11.83
CA THR A 80 4.90 -10.51 -11.75
C THR A 80 4.81 -11.32 -13.04
N ALA A 81 3.61 -11.52 -13.61
CA ALA A 81 3.46 -12.22 -14.89
C ALA A 81 4.15 -11.50 -16.06
N LYS A 82 4.05 -10.17 -16.14
CA LYS A 82 4.69 -9.35 -17.19
C LYS A 82 6.21 -9.29 -17.04
N PHE A 83 6.73 -9.33 -15.82
CA PHE A 83 8.16 -9.34 -15.53
C PHE A 83 8.76 -10.73 -15.77
N ALA A 84 8.09 -11.79 -15.32
CA ALA A 84 8.48 -13.18 -15.57
C ALA A 84 8.52 -13.49 -17.07
N GLY A 85 7.49 -13.09 -17.84
CA GLY A 85 7.46 -13.27 -19.29
C GLY A 85 8.48 -12.42 -20.07
N ARG A 86 9.06 -11.38 -19.45
CA ARG A 86 10.14 -10.57 -20.02
C ARG A 86 11.53 -11.13 -19.69
N ILE A 87 11.67 -11.86 -18.59
CA ILE A 87 12.91 -12.57 -18.21
C ILE A 87 13.03 -13.91 -18.93
N SER A 88 11.91 -14.57 -19.26
CA SER A 88 11.89 -15.88 -19.91
C SER A 88 11.95 -15.84 -21.44
N ARG A 89 12.39 -14.73 -22.05
CA ARG A 89 12.44 -14.54 -23.51
C ARG A 89 13.83 -14.17 -23.97
#